data_AF-A0A2G6RDP8-F1
#
_entry.id   AF-A0A2G6RDP8-F1
#
_cell.length_a   1.000
_cell.length_b   1.000
_cell.length_c   1.000
_cell.angle_alpha   90.00
_cell.angle_beta   90.00
_cell.angle_gamma   90.00
#
_symmetry.space_group_name_H-M   'P 1'
#
loop_
_entity.id
_entity.type
_entity.pdbx_description
1 polymer ?
#
loop_
_entity_poly.entity_id
_entity_poly.type
_entity_poly.pdbx_seq_one_letter_code
_entity_poly.pdbx_strand_id
1 'polypeptide(L)'
;MDNKKDILNNLPEKERANPFGVPKHYFEDFAARLQTRIETERKPEAHQPNIVIRFLRPALGLAASFVLIFLLVYWPIKKIIPTQHLVIQKDNYSNSEMEYLTMMEEIDEYSFFSLVVGLTNNSKLSDEDIAGYLQTNSSDYELYSETLN
;
A
#
# COMPACT_ATOMS: atom_id res chain seq x y z
N MET A 1 32.73 -74.89 24.77
CA MET A 1 32.76 -73.45 25.16
C MET A 1 33.19 -72.57 23.97
N ASP A 2 33.11 -73.10 22.74
CA ASP A 2 33.87 -72.56 21.60
C ASP A 2 33.04 -71.68 20.67
N ASN A 3 31.71 -71.74 20.77
CA ASN A 3 30.80 -71.11 19.82
C ASN A 3 30.70 -69.56 19.96
N LYS A 4 31.15 -68.98 21.08
CA LYS A 4 31.03 -67.52 21.32
C LYS A 4 32.11 -66.70 20.61
N LYS A 5 33.27 -67.31 20.32
CA LYS A 5 34.42 -66.65 19.68
C LYS A 5 34.18 -66.44 18.18
N ASP A 6 33.45 -67.34 17.54
CA ASP A 6 33.16 -67.29 16.10
C ASP A 6 32.13 -66.21 15.74
N ILE A 7 31.17 -65.94 16.62
CA ILE A 7 30.15 -64.89 16.42
C ILE A 7 30.79 -63.49 16.50
N LEU A 8 31.73 -63.31 17.43
CA LEU A 8 32.46 -62.06 17.59
C LEU A 8 33.39 -61.78 16.40
N ASN A 9 33.86 -62.81 15.71
CA ASN A 9 34.76 -62.70 14.56
C ASN A 9 34.07 -62.39 13.22
N ASN A 10 32.74 -62.38 13.17
CA ASN A 10 31.96 -62.08 11.95
C ASN A 10 31.22 -60.73 12.00
N LEU A 11 31.33 -59.97 13.08
CA LEU A 11 30.73 -58.64 13.19
C LEU A 11 31.60 -57.60 12.45
N PRO A 12 31.02 -56.65 11.70
CA PRO A 12 31.77 -55.53 11.12
C PRO A 12 32.50 -54.76 12.22
N GLU A 13 33.69 -54.23 11.94
CA GLU A 13 34.58 -53.59 12.93
C GLU A 13 33.87 -52.51 13.79
N LYS A 14 32.89 -51.83 13.19
CA LYS A 14 32.03 -50.83 13.83
C LYS A 14 31.12 -51.38 14.96
N GLU A 15 30.72 -52.64 14.89
CA GLU A 15 29.86 -53.30 15.90
C GLU A 15 30.66 -53.96 17.03
N ARG A 16 31.97 -54.17 16.83
CA ARG A 16 32.89 -54.64 17.89
C ARG A 16 33.48 -53.49 18.70
N ALA A 17 33.45 -52.27 18.14
CA ALA A 17 33.90 -51.08 18.83
C ALA A 17 32.94 -50.73 19.98
N ASN A 18 33.49 -50.38 21.14
CA ASN A 18 32.70 -49.98 22.31
C ASN A 18 31.80 -48.78 21.95
N PRO A 19 30.46 -48.90 21.99
CA PRO A 19 29.54 -47.82 21.62
C PRO A 19 29.56 -46.66 22.63
N PHE A 20 30.14 -46.88 23.82
CA PHE A 20 30.35 -45.86 24.84
C PHE A 20 31.76 -45.27 24.80
N GLY A 21 32.54 -45.58 23.75
CA GLY A 21 33.85 -44.99 23.53
C GLY A 21 33.74 -43.55 23.03
N VAL A 22 34.60 -42.67 23.54
CA VAL A 22 34.75 -41.32 22.97
C VAL A 22 35.53 -41.38 21.65
N PRO A 23 35.31 -40.42 20.74
CA PRO A 23 36.12 -40.30 19.52
C PRO A 23 37.62 -40.21 19.83
N LYS A 24 38.45 -40.72 18.92
CA LYS A 24 39.91 -40.55 19.01
C LYS A 24 40.25 -39.06 19.08
N HIS A 25 41.20 -38.70 19.94
CA HIS A 25 41.64 -37.31 20.17
C HIS A 25 40.57 -36.35 20.73
N TYR A 26 39.42 -36.84 21.20
CA TYR A 26 38.35 -35.99 21.74
C TYR A 26 38.83 -35.04 22.85
N PHE A 27 39.65 -35.54 23.76
CA PHE A 27 40.20 -34.75 24.86
C PHE A 27 41.39 -33.89 24.46
N GLU A 28 42.16 -34.31 23.45
CA GLU A 28 43.31 -33.57 22.93
C GLU A 28 42.85 -32.31 22.19
N ASP A 29 41.81 -32.42 21.37
CA ASP A 29 41.24 -31.30 20.59
C ASP A 29 40.26 -30.44 21.40
N PHE A 30 39.92 -30.85 22.62
CA PHE A 30 38.92 -30.15 23.44
C PHE A 30 39.34 -28.70 23.74
N ALA A 31 40.61 -28.49 24.12
CA ALA A 31 41.12 -27.16 24.44
C ALA A 31 41.06 -26.23 23.22
N ALA A 32 41.45 -26.72 22.05
CA ALA A 32 41.38 -25.96 20.81
C ALA A 32 39.94 -25.57 20.45
N ARG A 33 39.00 -26.53 20.55
CA ARG A 33 37.56 -26.29 20.29
C ARG A 33 36.96 -25.29 21.27
N LEU A 34 37.33 -25.38 22.55
CA LEU A 34 36.88 -24.45 23.57
C LEU A 34 37.39 -23.03 23.28
N GLN A 35 38.68 -22.90 22.96
CA GLN A 35 39.27 -21.61 22.62
C GLN A 35 38.62 -21.00 21.37
N THR A 36 38.38 -21.78 20.31
CA THR A 36 37.68 -21.30 19.12
C THR A 36 36.27 -20.79 19.45
N ARG A 37 35.53 -21.49 20.33
CA ARG A 37 34.21 -21.03 20.78
C ARG A 37 34.29 -19.73 21.57
N ILE A 38 35.21 -19.64 22.52
CA ILE A 38 35.44 -18.42 23.31
C ILE A 38 35.82 -17.25 22.39
N GLU A 39 36.68 -17.46 21.39
CA GLU A 39 37.05 -16.42 20.43
C GLU A 39 35.90 -16.03 19.50
N THR A 40 35.05 -16.98 19.13
CA THR A 40 33.85 -16.72 18.31
C THR A 40 32.82 -15.93 19.09
N GLU A 41 32.60 -16.27 20.37
CA GLU A 41 31.68 -15.58 21.27
C GLU A 41 32.22 -14.21 21.73
N ARG A 42 33.55 -14.05 21.82
CA ARG A 42 34.20 -12.76 22.15
C ARG A 42 34.24 -11.79 20.98
N LYS A 43 34.21 -12.27 19.74
CA LYS A 43 34.05 -11.39 18.58
C LYS A 43 32.63 -10.84 18.65
N PRO A 44 32.44 -9.52 18.79
CA PRO A 44 31.12 -8.96 18.66
C PRO A 44 30.60 -9.38 17.28
N GLU A 45 29.45 -10.07 17.27
CA GLU A 45 28.69 -10.41 16.06
C GLU A 45 28.86 -9.27 15.07
N ALA A 46 29.48 -9.57 13.91
CA ALA A 46 29.74 -8.59 12.88
C ALA A 46 28.46 -7.78 12.67
N HIS A 47 28.52 -6.48 13.00
CA HIS A 47 27.36 -5.62 13.21
C HIS A 47 26.23 -5.97 12.24
N GLN A 48 25.12 -6.46 12.79
CA GLN A 48 23.92 -6.66 12.01
C GLN A 48 23.65 -5.34 11.27
N PRO A 49 23.60 -5.36 9.93
CA PRO A 49 23.46 -4.12 9.18
C PRO A 49 22.19 -3.45 9.65
N ASN A 50 22.31 -2.19 10.11
CA ASN A 50 21.20 -1.40 10.60
C ASN A 50 20.00 -1.61 9.68
N ILE A 51 18.93 -2.20 10.22
CA ILE A 51 17.76 -2.65 9.47
C ILE A 51 17.25 -1.51 8.57
N VAL A 52 17.35 -0.28 9.05
CA VAL A 52 17.07 0.96 8.32
C VAL A 52 17.83 1.06 6.98
N ILE A 53 19.14 0.81 6.96
CA ILE A 53 19.99 0.93 5.75
C ILE A 53 19.64 -0.18 4.73
N ARG A 54 19.23 -1.36 5.20
CA ARG A 54 18.80 -2.47 4.33
C ARG A 54 17.49 -2.15 3.60
N PHE A 55 16.57 -1.43 4.24
CA PHE A 55 15.31 -1.01 3.62
C PHE A 55 15.42 0.31 2.83
N LEU A 56 16.36 1.20 3.20
CA LEU A 56 16.54 2.47 2.50
C LEU A 56 17.11 2.29 1.09
N ARG A 57 17.98 1.29 0.88
CA ARG A 57 18.59 0.98 -0.43
C ARG A 57 17.57 0.71 -1.55
N PRO A 58 16.59 -0.20 -1.38
CA PRO A 58 15.56 -0.41 -2.39
C PRO A 58 14.51 0.71 -2.44
N ALA A 59 14.19 1.34 -1.29
CA ALA A 59 13.21 2.42 -1.25
C ALA A 59 13.65 3.67 -2.03
N LEU A 60 14.97 3.94 -2.11
CA LEU A 60 15.53 5.03 -2.91
C LEU A 60 15.21 4.91 -4.41
N GLY A 61 15.20 3.69 -4.96
CA GLY A 61 14.82 3.46 -6.36
C GLY A 61 13.34 3.73 -6.62
N LEU A 62 12.50 3.38 -5.66
CA LEU A 62 11.05 3.61 -5.73
C LEU A 62 10.74 5.11 -5.64
N ALA A 63 11.37 5.83 -4.71
CA ALA A 63 11.24 7.29 -4.61
C ALA A 63 11.70 8.01 -5.89
N ALA A 64 12.80 7.57 -6.50
CA ALA A 64 13.27 8.13 -7.78
C ALA A 64 12.25 7.94 -8.91
N SER A 65 11.52 6.81 -8.94
CA SER A 65 10.45 6.59 -9.92
C SER A 65 9.28 7.55 -9.73
N PHE A 66 8.87 7.82 -8.49
CA PHE A 66 7.83 8.80 -8.20
C PHE A 66 8.28 10.21 -8.57
N VAL A 67 9.51 10.60 -8.22
CA VAL A 67 10.08 11.90 -8.61
C VAL A 67 10.10 12.04 -10.14
N LEU A 68 10.43 10.98 -10.88
CA LEU A 68 10.43 10.99 -12.34
C LEU A 68 9.02 11.18 -12.90
N ILE A 69 8.02 10.50 -12.36
CA ILE A 69 6.61 10.67 -12.75
C ILE A 69 6.14 12.10 -12.45
N PHE A 70 6.42 12.60 -11.24
CA PHE A 70 6.11 13.97 -10.85
C PHE A 70 6.77 14.98 -11.78
N LEU A 71 8.04 14.77 -12.16
CA LEU A 71 8.73 15.65 -13.10
C LEU A 71 8.11 15.58 -14.49
N LEU A 72 7.77 14.38 -14.97
CA LEU A 72 7.13 14.17 -16.28
C LEU A 72 5.77 14.86 -16.38
N VAL A 73 5.02 14.96 -15.29
CA VAL A 73 3.69 15.59 -15.24
C VAL A 73 3.77 17.08 -14.88
N TYR A 74 4.53 17.44 -13.85
CA TYR A 74 4.63 18.81 -13.35
C TYR A 74 5.36 19.74 -14.33
N TRP A 75 6.39 19.24 -15.02
CA TRP A 75 7.15 20.03 -16.00
C TRP A 75 6.28 20.55 -17.15
N PRO A 76 5.51 19.71 -17.88
CA PRO A 76 4.65 20.21 -18.95
C PRO A 76 3.50 21.07 -18.42
N ILE A 77 2.89 20.73 -17.28
CA ILE A 77 1.83 21.53 -16.66
C ILE A 77 2.31 22.97 -16.42
N LYS A 78 3.50 23.15 -15.83
CA LYS A 78 4.08 24.48 -15.57
C LYS A 78 4.46 25.24 -16.84
N LYS A 79 4.80 24.56 -17.94
CA LYS A 79 5.25 25.18 -19.19
C LYS A 79 4.11 25.52 -20.15
N ILE A 80 3.03 24.74 -20.13
CA ILE A 80 1.93 24.83 -21.09
C ILE A 80 0.79 25.67 -20.53
N ILE A 81 0.58 25.68 -19.21
CA ILE A 81 -0.41 26.55 -18.57
C ILE A 81 0.28 27.89 -18.31
N PRO A 82 0.02 28.95 -19.10
CA PRO A 82 0.40 30.29 -18.67
C PRO A 82 -0.28 30.50 -17.31
N THR A 83 0.46 30.98 -16.33
CA THR A 83 -0.03 31.37 -15.02
C THR A 83 -1.07 32.48 -15.21
N GLN A 84 -2.28 32.12 -15.65
CA GLN A 84 -3.45 32.94 -15.45
C GLN A 84 -3.61 32.91 -13.96
N HIS A 85 -3.14 34.00 -13.36
CA HIS A 85 -3.21 34.21 -11.94
C HIS A 85 -4.62 33.78 -11.50
N LEU A 86 -4.67 32.89 -10.52
CA LEU A 86 -5.77 32.85 -9.56
C LEU A 86 -5.73 34.19 -8.82
N VAL A 87 -6.05 35.26 -9.53
CA VAL A 87 -6.43 36.49 -8.86
C VAL A 87 -7.82 36.17 -8.36
N ILE A 88 -7.97 36.19 -7.05
CA ILE A 88 -9.22 36.58 -6.44
C ILE A 88 -9.40 38.05 -6.86
N GLN A 89 -9.74 38.29 -8.13
CA GLN A 89 -10.15 39.58 -8.65
C GLN A 89 -11.66 39.51 -8.69
N LYS A 90 -12.22 40.25 -7.75
CA LYS A 90 -13.61 40.61 -7.64
C LYS A 90 -13.98 41.48 -8.85
N ASP A 91 -14.06 40.90 -10.04
CA ASP A 91 -14.47 41.59 -11.27
C ASP A 91 -15.30 40.64 -12.17
N ASN A 92 -16.62 40.70 -11.96
CA ASN A 92 -17.76 40.38 -12.82
C ASN A 92 -17.55 39.66 -14.18
N TYR A 93 -16.98 38.45 -14.24
CA TYR A 93 -17.09 37.43 -15.31
C TYR A 93 -16.30 36.22 -14.78
N SER A 94 -16.76 34.98 -14.56
CA SER A 94 -17.93 34.21 -14.93
C SER A 94 -18.25 33.32 -13.71
N ASN A 95 -19.15 33.78 -12.82
CA ASN A 95 -19.63 32.95 -11.69
C ASN A 95 -20.37 31.70 -12.20
N SER A 96 -20.89 31.75 -13.43
CA SER A 96 -21.75 30.72 -13.97
C SER A 96 -21.05 29.37 -14.12
N GLU A 97 -19.79 29.29 -14.53
CA GLU A 97 -19.15 27.98 -14.76
C GLU A 97 -18.86 27.21 -13.47
N MET A 98 -18.39 27.90 -12.41
CA MET A 98 -18.21 27.28 -11.10
C MET A 98 -19.55 26.95 -10.42
N GLU A 99 -20.57 27.78 -10.65
CA GLU A 99 -21.94 27.53 -10.21
C GLU A 99 -22.54 26.29 -10.91
N TYR A 100 -22.33 26.14 -12.22
CA TYR A 100 -22.75 24.93 -12.97
C TYR A 100 -22.04 23.67 -12.46
N LEU A 101 -20.74 23.75 -12.16
CA LEU A 101 -20.00 22.59 -11.64
C LEU A 101 -20.47 22.19 -10.24
N THR A 102 -20.75 23.18 -9.38
CA THR A 102 -21.27 22.94 -8.03
C THR A 102 -22.70 22.40 -8.07
N MET A 103 -23.54 22.93 -8.97
CA MET A 103 -24.89 22.41 -9.21
C MET A 103 -24.86 21.00 -9.81
N MET A 104 -23.91 20.67 -10.68
CA MET A 104 -23.76 19.30 -11.22
C MET A 104 -23.28 18.31 -10.16
N GLU A 105 -22.47 18.75 -9.19
CA GLU A 105 -22.03 17.90 -8.07
C GLU A 105 -23.17 17.60 -7.08
N GLU A 106 -24.15 18.50 -6.97
CA GLU A 106 -25.31 18.35 -6.10
C GLU A 106 -26.42 17.49 -6.72
N ILE A 107 -26.44 17.32 -8.05
CA ILE A 107 -27.43 16.49 -8.75
C ILE A 107 -27.09 15.00 -8.58
N ASP A 108 -28.04 14.22 -8.09
CA ASP A 108 -27.90 12.77 -8.00
C ASP A 108 -27.86 12.10 -9.39
N GLU A 109 -27.20 10.93 -9.50
CA GLU A 109 -27.00 10.21 -10.77
C GLU A 109 -28.32 9.83 -11.50
N TYR A 110 -29.39 9.52 -10.77
CA TYR A 110 -30.72 9.24 -11.34
C TYR A 110 -31.37 10.50 -11.91
N SER A 111 -31.25 11.62 -11.20
CA SER A 111 -31.72 12.93 -11.67
C SER A 111 -30.97 13.35 -12.94
N PHE A 112 -29.65 13.20 -12.97
CA PHE A 112 -28.84 13.44 -14.16
C PHE A 112 -29.26 12.55 -15.35
N PHE A 113 -29.48 11.25 -15.10
CA PHE A 113 -29.91 10.31 -16.13
C PHE A 113 -31.28 10.68 -16.71
N SER A 114 -32.23 11.10 -15.87
CA SER A 114 -33.55 11.55 -16.35
C SER A 114 -33.46 12.80 -17.23
N LEU A 115 -32.57 13.74 -16.90
CA LEU A 115 -32.36 14.98 -17.66
C LEU A 115 -31.71 14.69 -19.03
N VAL A 116 -30.69 13.82 -19.06
CA VAL A 116 -30.03 13.41 -20.31
C VAL A 116 -30.96 12.59 -21.20
N VAL A 117 -31.75 11.69 -20.64
CA VAL A 117 -32.75 10.89 -21.38
C VAL A 117 -33.93 11.78 -21.86
N GLY A 118 -34.33 12.77 -21.07
CA GLY A 118 -35.33 13.77 -21.45
C GLY A 118 -34.86 14.76 -22.51
N LEU A 119 -33.54 14.98 -22.66
CA LEU A 119 -32.96 15.78 -23.74
C LEU A 119 -32.84 15.00 -25.06
N THR A 120 -32.63 13.67 -24.98
CA THR A 120 -32.50 12.80 -26.15
C THR A 120 -33.85 12.39 -26.73
N ASN A 121 -34.88 12.32 -25.90
CA ASN A 121 -36.26 12.21 -26.35
C ASN A 121 -36.82 13.62 -26.46
N ASN A 122 -37.20 14.10 -27.66
CA ASN A 122 -37.84 15.41 -27.88
C ASN A 122 -39.24 15.53 -27.22
N SER A 123 -39.51 14.85 -26.10
CA SER A 123 -40.67 15.05 -25.26
C SER A 123 -40.49 16.37 -24.52
N LYS A 124 -41.21 17.39 -24.98
CA LYS A 124 -41.35 18.67 -24.30
C LYS A 124 -41.80 18.41 -22.86
N LEU A 125 -41.00 18.85 -21.88
CA LEU A 125 -41.32 18.77 -20.45
C LEU A 125 -42.74 19.35 -20.24
N SER A 126 -43.66 18.55 -19.71
CA SER A 126 -45.06 18.98 -19.51
C SER A 126 -45.19 19.71 -18.18
N ASP A 127 -46.12 20.65 -18.10
CA ASP A 127 -46.43 21.37 -16.85
C ASP A 127 -46.82 20.39 -15.73
N GLU A 128 -47.41 19.24 -16.10
CA GLU A 128 -47.76 18.15 -15.17
C GLU A 128 -46.52 17.48 -14.55
N ASP A 129 -45.45 17.31 -15.32
CA ASP A 129 -44.20 16.69 -14.83
C ASP A 129 -43.52 17.61 -13.81
N ILE A 130 -43.57 18.91 -14.07
CA ILE A 130 -43.05 19.95 -13.17
C ILE A 130 -43.87 19.99 -11.88
N ALA A 131 -45.20 19.95 -11.98
CA ALA A 131 -46.08 19.92 -10.82
C ALA A 131 -45.84 18.68 -9.94
N GLY A 132 -45.66 17.51 -10.56
CA GLY A 132 -45.35 16.26 -9.84
C GLY A 132 -44.02 16.31 -9.09
N TYR A 133 -42.98 16.90 -9.70
CA TYR A 133 -41.69 17.09 -9.03
C TYR A 133 -41.78 18.04 -7.83
N LEU A 134 -42.47 19.16 -7.99
CA LEU A 134 -42.67 20.14 -6.92
C LEU A 134 -43.44 19.56 -5.74
N GLN A 135 -44.45 18.73 -6.01
CA GLN A 135 -45.24 18.08 -4.97
C GLN A 135 -44.46 16.97 -4.24
N THR A 136 -43.50 16.33 -4.92
CA THR A 136 -42.67 15.28 -4.33
C THR A 136 -41.56 15.87 -3.44
N ASN A 137 -41.02 17.04 -3.80
CA ASN A 137 -39.94 17.72 -3.07
C ASN A 137 -40.42 18.90 -2.19
N SER A 138 -41.74 19.10 -2.04
CA SER A 138 -42.31 20.23 -1.28
C SER A 138 -41.95 20.21 0.21
N SER A 139 -41.57 19.05 0.76
CA SER A 139 -41.15 18.92 2.16
C SER A 139 -39.95 19.79 2.51
N ASP A 140 -39.05 20.01 1.56
CA ASP A 140 -37.80 20.70 1.82
C ASP A 140 -38.00 22.23 1.87
N TYR A 141 -38.98 22.74 1.12
CA TYR A 141 -39.33 24.16 1.14
C TYR A 141 -40.02 24.58 2.45
N GLU A 142 -40.90 23.73 3.00
CA GLU A 142 -41.56 24.01 4.28
C GLU A 142 -40.53 24.08 5.43
N LEU A 143 -39.53 23.18 5.44
CA LEU A 143 -38.46 23.16 6.44
C LEU A 143 -37.67 24.48 6.49
N TYR A 144 -37.37 25.08 5.32
CA TYR A 144 -36.71 26.38 5.26
C TYR A 144 -37.60 27.52 5.77
N SER A 145 -38.90 27.48 5.46
CA SER A 145 -39.84 28.52 5.88
C SER A 145 -40.06 28.55 7.40
N GLU A 146 -40.02 27.40 8.07
CA GLU A 146 -40.12 27.33 9.54
C GLU A 146 -38.88 27.87 10.26
N THR A 147 -37.69 27.76 9.66
CA THR A 147 -36.45 28.27 10.27
C THR A 147 -36.30 29.81 10.21
N LEU A 148 -37.17 30.48 9.45
CA LEU A 148 -37.15 31.94 9.25
C LEU A 148 -38.22 32.70 10.05
N ASN A 149 -38.92 32.02 10.98
CA ASN A 149 -39.88 32.64 11.90
C ASN A 149 -39.45 32.51 13.37
#